data_AF-A0A2G5TZP3-F1
#
_entry.id   AF-A0A2G5TZP3-F1
#
_cell.length_a   1.000
_cell.length_b   1.000
_cell.length_c   1.000
_cell.angle_alpha   90.00
_cell.angle_beta   90.00
_cell.angle_gamma   90.00
#
_symmetry.space_group_name_H-M   'P 1'
#
loop_
_entity.id
_entity.type
_entity.pdbx_description
1 polymer ?
#
loop_
_entity_poly.entity_id
_entity_poly.type
_entity_poly.pdbx_seq_one_letter_code
_entity_poly.pdbx_strand_id
1 'polypeptide(L)'
;MSSYRKVADLTENTTFDIKTYASVCFGIFFIVYFIWWLSVFIKSRKLHKVTKFPKQPDWLLRNTIDAFDKDEQQFFTIYVSSQRRSWIRYPKSLKYESKNTLKKMRNLLERNFEAKVDVPDTTHLFSIPMKNFRSGELFGTFDSIHGGPPDSFYEYQMIGDDRIQVAYFVVNEVRYVAGICIYFLDPYQHWSRYRESMLRRLLKSPVYWNKYNLKEDKMEVMDNGTLRTINRYGEVKSFRFNGKTRRLDIEEPREVCREVISYQDLDELQISICMTKNQLVTISEKHGIRLHAYWDHNRIQYFKCPSCAEPDDDLPPSYQWIQDNQKMKNFKS
;
A
#
# COMPACT_ATOMS: atom_id res chain seq x y z
N MET A 1 -26.58 50.13 62.39
CA MET A 1 -25.40 49.31 62.01
C MET A 1 -25.67 47.80 61.92
N SER A 2 -26.64 47.22 62.65
CA SER A 2 -26.88 45.76 62.65
C SER A 2 -27.57 45.19 61.39
N SER A 3 -28.34 46.00 60.64
CA SER A 3 -29.08 45.51 59.46
C SER A 3 -28.15 45.29 58.24
N TYR A 4 -27.20 46.19 58.01
CA TYR A 4 -26.27 46.12 56.87
C TYR A 4 -25.30 44.93 56.94
N ARG A 5 -24.87 44.52 58.15
CA ARG A 5 -24.04 43.31 58.32
C ARG A 5 -24.80 42.03 57.95
N LYS A 6 -26.08 41.91 58.35
CA LYS A 6 -26.90 40.74 58.01
C LYS A 6 -27.11 40.59 56.50
N VAL A 7 -27.31 41.69 55.78
CA VAL A 7 -27.48 41.66 54.32
C VAL A 7 -26.16 41.27 53.62
N ALA A 8 -25.03 41.79 54.09
CA ALA A 8 -23.71 41.44 53.56
C ALA A 8 -23.38 39.94 53.78
N ASP A 9 -23.59 39.42 54.99
CA ASP A 9 -23.36 38.01 55.32
C ASP A 9 -24.27 37.06 54.51
N LEU A 10 -25.53 37.46 54.27
CA LEU A 10 -26.46 36.71 53.41
C LEU A 10 -26.01 36.69 51.94
N THR A 11 -25.48 37.80 51.41
CA THR A 11 -24.96 37.86 50.04
C THR A 11 -23.63 37.12 49.85
N GLU A 12 -22.77 37.10 50.87
CA GLU A 12 -21.48 36.41 50.79
C GLU A 12 -21.66 34.89 50.87
N ASN A 13 -22.52 34.40 51.77
CA ASN A 13 -22.83 32.97 51.88
C ASN A 13 -23.53 32.42 50.61
N THR A 14 -24.52 33.14 50.07
CA THR A 14 -25.22 32.71 48.85
C THR A 14 -24.31 32.71 47.62
N THR A 15 -23.38 33.67 47.50
CA THR A 15 -22.42 33.68 46.38
C THR A 15 -21.33 32.61 46.52
N PHE A 16 -20.94 32.25 47.74
CA PHE A 16 -20.02 31.13 48.00
C PHE A 16 -20.63 29.77 47.64
N ASP A 17 -21.90 29.55 48.00
CA ASP A 17 -22.63 28.32 47.67
C ASP A 17 -22.85 28.16 46.17
N ILE A 18 -23.19 29.23 45.45
CA ILE A 18 -23.35 29.21 43.99
C ILE A 18 -22.03 28.90 43.28
N LYS A 19 -20.91 29.49 43.72
CA LYS A 19 -19.59 29.24 43.12
C LYS A 19 -19.13 27.79 43.33
N THR A 20 -19.35 27.26 44.53
CA THR A 20 -18.99 25.88 44.87
C THR A 20 -19.85 24.89 44.07
N TYR A 21 -21.16 25.12 44.00
CA TYR A 21 -22.07 24.32 43.19
C TYR A 21 -21.73 24.38 41.69
N ALA A 22 -21.46 25.57 41.15
CA ALA A 22 -21.04 25.73 39.76
C ALA A 22 -19.72 25.01 39.47
N SER A 23 -18.75 25.05 40.39
CA SER A 23 -17.47 24.35 40.26
C SER A 23 -17.64 22.82 40.24
N VAL A 24 -18.49 22.28 41.12
CA VAL A 24 -18.80 20.84 41.15
C VAL A 24 -19.52 20.40 39.88
N CYS A 25 -20.54 21.15 39.44
CA CYS A 25 -21.25 20.88 38.19
C CYS A 25 -20.33 20.93 36.96
N PHE A 26 -19.40 21.89 36.92
CA PHE A 26 -18.38 21.97 35.89
C PHE A 26 -17.47 20.75 35.93
N GLY A 27 -16.96 20.37 37.12
CA GLY A 27 -16.14 19.17 37.29
C GLY A 27 -16.83 17.89 36.78
N ILE A 28 -18.10 17.69 37.13
CA ILE A 28 -18.90 16.55 36.64
C ILE A 28 -19.06 16.59 35.12
N PHE A 29 -19.34 17.77 34.55
CA PHE A 29 -19.44 17.94 33.10
C PHE A 29 -18.14 17.54 32.39
N PHE A 30 -16.98 17.95 32.91
CA PHE A 30 -15.68 17.56 32.36
C PHE A 30 -15.44 16.05 32.43
N ILE A 31 -15.79 15.42 33.56
CA ILE A 31 -15.65 13.97 33.72
C ILE A 31 -16.53 13.22 32.72
N VAL A 32 -17.81 13.61 32.60
CA VAL A 32 -18.74 12.99 31.64
C VAL A 32 -18.25 13.19 30.21
N TYR A 33 -17.82 14.40 29.86
CA TYR A 33 -17.26 14.70 28.55
C TYR A 33 -15.99 13.88 28.26
N PHE A 34 -15.09 13.74 29.25
CA PHE A 34 -13.88 12.96 29.12
C PHE A 34 -14.16 11.47 28.94
N ILE A 35 -15.09 10.89 29.70
CA ILE A 35 -15.53 9.49 29.55
C ILE A 35 -16.13 9.27 28.16
N TRP A 36 -16.98 10.19 27.70
CA TRP A 36 -17.56 10.14 26.36
C TRP A 36 -16.47 10.18 25.28
N TRP A 37 -15.53 11.13 25.39
CA TRP A 37 -14.42 11.27 24.45
C TRP A 37 -13.53 10.02 24.44
N LEU A 38 -13.20 9.48 25.60
CA LEU A 38 -12.39 8.27 25.76
C LEU A 38 -13.08 7.05 25.14
N SER A 39 -14.40 6.91 25.34
CA SER A 39 -15.21 5.86 24.71
C SER A 39 -15.16 5.95 23.18
N VAL A 40 -15.34 7.15 22.62
CA VAL A 40 -15.22 7.37 21.17
C VAL A 40 -13.81 7.05 20.67
N PHE A 41 -12.78 7.43 21.42
CA PHE A 41 -11.38 7.17 21.08
C PHE A 41 -11.03 5.68 21.10
N ILE A 42 -11.52 4.92 22.08
CA ILE A 42 -11.31 3.47 22.15
C ILE A 42 -12.04 2.80 20.99
N LYS A 43 -13.30 3.19 20.72
CA LYS A 43 -14.09 2.65 19.60
C LYS A 43 -13.42 2.91 18.25
N SER A 44 -12.87 4.10 18.02
CA SER A 44 -12.20 4.42 16.75
C SER A 44 -10.91 3.63 16.50
N ARG A 45 -10.35 2.99 17.54
CA ARG A 45 -9.16 2.11 17.44
C ARG A 45 -9.51 0.63 17.26
N LYS A 46 -10.77 0.24 17.38
CA LYS A 46 -11.19 -1.15 17.30
C LYS A 46 -10.93 -1.72 15.90
N LEU A 47 -10.17 -2.80 15.81
CA LEU A 47 -10.06 -3.62 14.61
C LEU A 47 -11.05 -4.76 14.74
N HIS A 48 -11.98 -4.87 13.79
CA HIS A 48 -12.94 -5.97 13.79
C HIS A 48 -12.34 -7.22 13.17
N LYS A 49 -13.05 -8.35 13.33
CA LYS A 49 -12.67 -9.62 12.70
C LYS A 49 -12.67 -9.48 11.18
N VAL A 50 -11.71 -10.15 10.54
CA VAL A 50 -11.64 -10.25 9.09
C VAL A 50 -12.75 -11.17 8.60
N THR A 51 -13.45 -10.77 7.54
CA THR A 51 -14.57 -11.50 6.94
C THR A 51 -14.34 -11.73 5.45
N LYS A 52 -14.93 -12.79 4.89
CA LYS A 52 -14.88 -13.05 3.43
C LYS A 52 -15.87 -12.20 2.63
N PHE A 53 -16.80 -11.55 3.31
CA PHE A 53 -17.84 -10.71 2.71
C PHE A 53 -17.71 -9.27 3.21
N PRO A 54 -18.03 -8.28 2.36
CA PRO A 54 -18.06 -6.89 2.79
C PRO A 54 -19.11 -6.72 3.89
N LYS A 55 -18.79 -5.92 4.90
CA LYS A 55 -19.68 -5.59 6.00
C LYS A 55 -20.00 -4.10 5.95
N GLN A 56 -21.27 -3.78 5.89
CA GLN A 56 -21.72 -2.39 5.93
C GLN A 56 -22.21 -2.02 7.33
N PRO A 57 -22.23 -0.72 7.69
CA PRO A 57 -22.85 -0.28 8.92
C PRO A 57 -24.36 -0.55 8.91
N ASP A 58 -24.93 -0.92 10.05
CA ASP A 58 -26.36 -1.29 10.18
C ASP A 58 -27.32 -0.20 9.69
N TRP A 59 -26.93 1.07 9.83
CA TRP A 59 -27.72 2.20 9.35
C TRP A 59 -27.73 2.34 7.83
N LEU A 60 -26.70 1.84 7.13
CA LEU A 60 -26.62 1.85 5.68
C LEU A 60 -27.38 0.67 5.09
N LEU A 61 -27.36 -0.50 5.76
CA LEU A 61 -28.08 -1.71 5.35
C LEU A 61 -29.59 -1.54 5.22
N ARG A 62 -30.18 -0.53 5.89
CA ARG A 62 -31.61 -0.22 5.80
C ARG A 62 -32.00 0.45 4.49
N ASN A 63 -31.04 0.95 3.72
CA ASN A 63 -31.26 1.66 2.47
C ASN A 63 -30.72 0.82 1.30
N THR A 64 -31.47 0.74 0.21
CA THR A 64 -30.98 0.12 -1.03
C THR A 64 -29.91 0.99 -1.68
N ILE A 65 -28.99 0.38 -2.44
CA ILE A 65 -27.92 1.07 -3.17
C ILE A 65 -28.52 2.16 -4.09
N ASP A 66 -29.68 1.88 -4.69
CA ASP A 66 -30.43 2.79 -5.58
C ASP A 66 -30.90 4.09 -4.89
N ALA A 67 -30.85 4.16 -3.56
CA ALA A 67 -31.16 5.38 -2.82
C ALA A 67 -30.04 6.44 -2.90
N PHE A 68 -28.89 6.09 -3.48
CA PHE A 68 -27.73 6.95 -3.58
C PHE A 68 -27.36 7.24 -5.03
N ASP A 69 -27.17 8.52 -5.34
CA ASP A 69 -26.56 8.92 -6.60
C ASP A 69 -25.05 8.67 -6.51
N LYS A 70 -24.50 8.10 -7.59
CA LYS A 70 -23.07 7.81 -7.74
C LYS A 70 -22.39 8.95 -8.48
N ASP A 71 -21.39 9.56 -7.86
CA ASP A 71 -20.52 10.57 -8.46
C ASP A 71 -19.10 9.99 -8.60
N GLU A 72 -18.74 9.63 -9.83
CA GLU A 72 -17.44 9.05 -10.16
C GLU A 72 -16.39 10.15 -10.36
N GLN A 73 -15.43 10.22 -9.45
CA GLN A 73 -14.26 11.09 -9.55
C GLN A 73 -13.08 10.28 -10.12
N GLN A 74 -12.02 10.98 -10.56
CA GLN A 74 -10.85 10.34 -11.18
C GLN A 74 -10.20 9.24 -10.32
N PHE A 75 -10.19 9.40 -8.99
CA PHE A 75 -9.48 8.51 -8.07
C PHE A 75 -10.37 7.80 -7.04
N PHE A 76 -11.64 8.16 -6.94
CA PHE A 76 -12.58 7.60 -5.97
C PHE A 76 -14.02 7.85 -6.42
N THR A 77 -14.97 7.20 -5.77
CA THR A 77 -16.40 7.37 -6.01
C THR A 77 -17.06 7.93 -4.76
N ILE A 78 -17.86 8.97 -4.92
CA ILE A 78 -18.68 9.56 -3.86
C ILE A 78 -20.11 9.06 -4.06
N TYR A 79 -20.73 8.59 -2.99
CA TYR A 79 -22.15 8.28 -2.96
C TYR A 79 -22.89 9.31 -2.13
N VAL A 80 -23.88 9.95 -2.75
CA VAL A 80 -24.68 11.02 -2.16
C VAL A 80 -26.15 10.60 -2.08
N SER A 81 -26.86 11.01 -1.04
CA SER A 81 -28.29 10.72 -0.96
C SER A 81 -29.07 11.53 -2.01
N SER A 82 -29.90 10.86 -2.81
CA SER A 82 -30.78 11.50 -3.80
C SER A 82 -31.90 12.33 -3.14
N GLN A 83 -32.28 11.96 -1.91
CA GLN A 83 -33.23 12.70 -1.10
C GLN A 83 -32.55 13.90 -0.42
N ARG A 84 -32.33 14.97 -1.18
CA ARG A 84 -31.73 16.25 -0.72
C ARG A 84 -32.46 16.95 0.46
N ARG A 85 -33.56 16.43 1.02
CA ARG A 85 -34.46 17.25 1.88
C ARG A 85 -35.07 16.64 3.15
N SER A 86 -35.06 15.34 3.42
CA SER A 86 -35.87 14.80 4.55
C SER A 86 -35.11 14.45 5.83
N TRP A 87 -33.80 14.24 5.78
CA TRP A 87 -33.09 13.59 6.90
C TRP A 87 -32.50 14.52 7.97
N ILE A 88 -32.58 15.84 7.78
CA ILE A 88 -31.81 16.81 8.59
C ILE A 88 -32.73 17.90 9.17
N ARG A 89 -33.50 17.56 10.22
CA ARG A 89 -34.01 18.56 11.17
C ARG A 89 -32.99 18.75 12.29
N TYR A 90 -31.98 19.59 12.06
CA TYR A 90 -31.01 19.98 13.10
C TYR A 90 -31.04 21.50 13.33
N PRO A 91 -30.78 21.95 14.57
CA PRO A 91 -30.70 23.37 14.91
C PRO A 91 -29.67 24.10 14.04
N LYS A 92 -29.92 25.37 13.71
CA LYS A 92 -29.04 26.20 12.87
C LYS A 92 -27.59 26.30 13.40
N SER A 93 -27.36 26.17 14.71
CA SER A 93 -26.03 26.19 15.33
C SER A 93 -25.17 24.97 14.96
N LEU A 94 -25.78 23.80 14.79
CA LEU A 94 -25.13 22.55 14.39
C LEU A 94 -24.76 22.51 12.89
N LYS A 95 -25.07 23.54 12.08
CA LYS A 95 -24.67 23.59 10.66
C LYS A 95 -23.22 24.01 10.43
N TYR A 96 -22.58 24.67 11.40
CA TYR A 96 -21.28 25.33 11.20
C TYR A 96 -20.08 24.52 11.72
N GLU A 97 -20.17 23.90 12.90
CA GLU A 97 -19.10 23.03 13.47
C GLU A 97 -18.93 21.71 12.72
N SER A 98 -19.94 21.34 11.96
CA SER A 98 -20.26 19.97 11.62
C SER A 98 -19.72 19.55 10.26
N LYS A 99 -19.56 20.51 9.32
CA LYS A 99 -18.83 20.30 8.05
C LYS A 99 -17.32 20.06 8.25
N ASN A 100 -16.80 20.17 9.48
CA ASN A 100 -15.37 20.01 9.75
C ASN A 100 -14.86 18.62 9.35
N THR A 101 -15.68 17.57 9.48
CA THR A 101 -15.28 16.20 9.13
C THR A 101 -15.16 16.02 7.62
N LEU A 102 -16.16 16.45 6.84
CA LEU A 102 -16.07 16.41 5.38
C LEU A 102 -14.96 17.32 4.86
N LYS A 103 -14.75 18.50 5.47
CA LYS A 103 -13.62 19.38 5.15
C LYS A 103 -12.28 18.71 5.42
N LYS A 104 -12.12 18.05 6.56
CA LYS A 104 -10.89 17.29 6.88
C LYS A 104 -10.69 16.10 5.96
N MET A 105 -11.77 15.40 5.58
CA MET A 105 -11.70 14.32 4.61
C MET A 105 -11.28 14.84 3.23
N ARG A 106 -11.89 15.93 2.76
CA ARG A 106 -11.48 16.61 1.53
C ARG A 106 -9.99 16.95 1.56
N ASN A 107 -9.52 17.62 2.62
CA ASN A 107 -8.10 17.95 2.77
C ASN A 107 -7.19 16.70 2.78
N LEU A 108 -7.66 15.59 3.34
CA LEU A 108 -6.92 14.32 3.35
C LEU A 108 -6.79 13.75 1.94
N LEU A 109 -7.90 13.74 1.18
CA LEU A 109 -7.95 13.24 -0.19
C LEU A 109 -7.15 14.14 -1.14
N GLU A 110 -7.33 15.46 -1.08
CA GLU A 110 -6.60 16.43 -1.90
C GLU A 110 -5.08 16.31 -1.69
N ARG A 111 -4.62 16.12 -0.45
CA ARG A 111 -3.20 15.90 -0.15
C ARG A 111 -2.67 14.55 -0.64
N ASN A 112 -3.53 13.54 -0.75
CA ASN A 112 -3.11 12.20 -1.14
C ASN A 112 -3.09 12.02 -2.66
N PHE A 113 -4.01 12.69 -3.37
CA PHE A 113 -4.16 12.58 -4.82
C PHE A 113 -3.64 13.79 -5.60
N GLU A 114 -3.17 14.83 -4.89
CA GLU A 114 -2.66 16.08 -5.48
C GLU A 114 -3.66 16.74 -6.46
N ALA A 115 -4.95 16.51 -6.23
CA ALA A 115 -6.04 16.97 -7.06
C ALA A 115 -7.10 17.66 -6.20
N LYS A 116 -7.72 18.72 -6.74
CA LYS A 116 -8.83 19.40 -6.07
C LYS A 116 -10.06 18.49 -6.06
N VAL A 117 -10.68 18.32 -4.90
CA VAL A 117 -11.82 17.43 -4.73
C VAL A 117 -13.05 18.24 -4.34
N ASP A 118 -14.10 18.17 -5.16
CA ASP A 118 -15.42 18.62 -4.71
C ASP A 118 -16.11 17.49 -3.94
N VAL A 119 -16.59 17.82 -2.74
CA VAL A 119 -17.29 16.87 -1.87
C VAL A 119 -18.63 17.50 -1.51
N PRO A 120 -19.76 16.96 -2.01
CA PRO A 120 -21.08 17.41 -1.62
C PRO A 120 -21.32 17.22 -0.12
N ASP A 121 -22.05 18.16 0.50
CA ASP A 121 -22.45 18.05 1.90
C ASP A 121 -23.38 16.86 2.17
N THR A 122 -23.96 16.26 1.13
CA THR A 122 -24.83 15.07 1.22
C THR A 122 -24.08 13.76 1.03
N THR A 123 -22.75 13.77 1.14
CA THR A 123 -21.91 12.56 1.00
C THR A 123 -22.13 11.60 2.17
N HIS A 124 -22.40 10.32 1.85
CA HIS A 124 -22.61 9.24 2.81
C HIS A 124 -21.52 8.16 2.73
N LEU A 125 -20.88 8.02 1.58
CA LEU A 125 -19.84 7.02 1.38
C LEU A 125 -18.80 7.53 0.39
N PHE A 126 -17.53 7.34 0.73
CA PHE A 126 -16.42 7.39 -0.22
C PHE A 126 -15.94 5.97 -0.48
N SER A 127 -15.88 5.57 -1.74
CA SER A 127 -15.22 4.34 -2.19
C SER A 127 -13.92 4.69 -2.89
N ILE A 128 -12.79 4.36 -2.27
CA ILE A 128 -11.46 4.74 -2.72
C ILE A 128 -10.72 3.48 -3.17
N PRO A 129 -10.76 3.13 -4.47
CA PRO A 129 -9.99 2.02 -4.99
C PRO A 129 -8.49 2.35 -4.94
N MET A 130 -7.66 1.35 -4.63
CA MET A 130 -6.21 1.46 -4.80
C MET A 130 -5.83 1.30 -6.27
N LYS A 131 -4.60 1.69 -6.62
CA LYS A 131 -4.09 1.52 -7.98
C LYS A 131 -4.20 0.06 -8.42
N ASN A 132 -4.61 -0.14 -9.68
CA ASN A 132 -4.94 -1.43 -10.30
C ASN A 132 -6.25 -2.09 -9.84
N PHE A 133 -7.05 -1.40 -9.02
CA PHE A 133 -8.40 -1.80 -8.67
C PHE A 133 -9.42 -0.74 -9.10
N ARG A 134 -10.69 -1.15 -9.18
CA ARG A 134 -11.84 -0.26 -9.37
C ARG A 134 -12.89 -0.56 -8.30
N SER A 135 -13.76 0.41 -8.03
CA SER A 135 -14.96 0.16 -7.21
C SER A 135 -15.82 -0.91 -7.87
N GLY A 136 -16.24 -1.92 -7.11
CA GLY A 136 -17.16 -2.96 -7.56
C GLY A 136 -18.61 -2.47 -7.58
N GLU A 137 -19.53 -3.37 -7.91
CA GLU A 137 -20.97 -3.08 -8.00
C GLU A 137 -21.62 -2.86 -6.62
N LEU A 138 -21.17 -3.61 -5.61
CA LEU A 138 -21.69 -3.51 -4.24
C LEU A 138 -20.83 -2.54 -3.42
N PHE A 139 -21.44 -1.79 -2.51
CA PHE A 139 -20.68 -0.95 -1.58
C PHE A 139 -19.68 -1.78 -0.77
N GLY A 140 -18.44 -1.30 -0.72
CA GLY A 140 -17.38 -2.01 -0.03
C GLY A 140 -16.62 -3.02 -0.87
N THR A 141 -17.09 -3.33 -2.08
CA THR A 141 -16.41 -4.27 -3.00
C THR A 141 -15.51 -3.53 -3.98
N PHE A 142 -14.45 -4.23 -4.40
CA PHE A 142 -13.44 -3.71 -5.31
C PHE A 142 -12.97 -4.84 -6.20
N ASP A 143 -12.78 -4.54 -7.48
CA ASP A 143 -12.36 -5.52 -8.48
C ASP A 143 -10.98 -5.18 -9.01
N SER A 144 -10.13 -6.20 -9.19
CA SER A 144 -8.86 -6.02 -9.91
C SER A 144 -9.15 -5.71 -11.37
N ILE A 145 -8.56 -4.63 -11.90
CA ILE A 145 -8.74 -4.20 -13.29
C ILE A 145 -8.19 -5.25 -14.27
N HIS A 146 -7.17 -6.01 -13.84
CA HIS A 146 -6.49 -7.01 -14.68
C HIS A 146 -6.78 -8.44 -14.26
N GLY A 147 -7.74 -8.64 -13.36
CA GLY A 147 -7.93 -9.92 -12.69
C GLY A 147 -6.77 -10.24 -11.74
N GLY A 148 -6.74 -11.49 -11.30
CA GLY A 148 -5.68 -12.00 -10.43
C GLY A 148 -5.41 -13.46 -10.70
N PRO A 149 -4.41 -14.04 -10.03
CA PRO A 149 -4.17 -15.46 -10.11
C PRO A 149 -5.38 -16.26 -9.58
N PRO A 150 -5.57 -17.52 -10.01
CA PRO A 150 -6.76 -18.31 -9.68
C PRO A 150 -7.01 -18.46 -8.17
N ASP A 151 -5.93 -18.55 -7.38
CA ASP A 151 -5.99 -18.73 -5.93
C ASP A 151 -6.10 -17.42 -5.14
N SER A 152 -6.26 -16.28 -5.84
CA SER A 152 -6.46 -14.99 -5.19
C SER A 152 -7.89 -14.84 -4.66
N PHE A 153 -8.02 -14.16 -3.52
CA PHE A 153 -9.33 -13.92 -2.91
C PHE A 153 -9.36 -12.58 -2.17
N TYR A 154 -10.58 -12.15 -1.84
CA TYR A 154 -10.81 -10.92 -1.09
C TYR A 154 -11.13 -11.20 0.37
N GLU A 155 -10.59 -10.36 1.24
CA GLU A 155 -10.90 -10.28 2.66
C GLU A 155 -11.32 -8.86 3.01
N TYR A 156 -12.22 -8.72 3.98
CA TYR A 156 -12.76 -7.43 4.39
C TYR A 156 -12.56 -7.24 5.88
N GLN A 157 -12.28 -6.01 6.29
CA GLN A 157 -12.14 -5.67 7.69
C GLN A 157 -12.77 -4.32 7.99
N MET A 158 -13.68 -4.31 8.97
CA MET A 158 -14.16 -3.06 9.55
C MET A 158 -13.15 -2.51 10.55
N ILE A 159 -12.99 -1.20 10.55
CA ILE A 159 -12.13 -0.48 11.47
C ILE A 159 -12.88 0.68 12.12
N GLY A 160 -12.59 0.84 13.42
CA GLY A 160 -13.16 1.84 14.28
C GLY A 160 -14.59 1.52 14.67
N ASP A 161 -15.41 2.57 14.72
CA ASP A 161 -16.83 2.54 15.07
C ASP A 161 -17.70 2.12 13.86
N ASP A 162 -17.28 1.07 13.16
CA ASP A 162 -17.88 0.58 11.90
C ASP A 162 -17.96 1.70 10.84
N ARG A 163 -16.92 2.55 10.75
CA ARG A 163 -16.89 3.71 9.84
C ARG A 163 -15.97 3.55 8.64
N ILE A 164 -15.02 2.63 8.73
CA ILE A 164 -14.04 2.41 7.67
C ILE A 164 -14.06 0.92 7.37
N GLN A 165 -14.28 0.55 6.12
CA GLN A 165 -14.03 -0.80 5.63
C GLN A 165 -12.77 -0.78 4.78
N VAL A 166 -11.91 -1.76 4.99
CA VAL A 166 -10.78 -2.05 4.10
C VAL A 166 -11.04 -3.38 3.41
N ALA A 167 -10.89 -3.38 2.09
CA ALA A 167 -10.83 -4.61 1.31
C ALA A 167 -9.36 -4.95 1.05
N TYR A 168 -8.98 -6.18 1.37
CA TYR A 168 -7.68 -6.75 1.08
C TYR A 168 -7.80 -7.76 -0.05
N PHE A 169 -6.89 -7.66 -1.00
CA PHE A 169 -6.68 -8.66 -2.04
C PHE A 169 -5.51 -9.54 -1.63
N VAL A 170 -5.76 -10.83 -1.44
CA VAL A 170 -4.78 -11.79 -0.94
C VAL A 170 -4.23 -12.60 -2.12
N VAL A 171 -2.90 -12.56 -2.28
CA VAL A 171 -2.17 -13.30 -3.32
C VAL A 171 -0.94 -13.93 -2.70
N ASN A 172 -0.79 -15.25 -2.80
CA ASN A 172 0.33 -16.00 -2.23
C ASN A 172 0.61 -15.62 -0.77
N GLU A 173 -0.45 -15.60 0.06
CA GLU A 173 -0.41 -15.22 1.49
C GLU A 173 -0.06 -13.75 1.79
N VAL A 174 0.17 -12.93 0.77
CA VAL A 174 0.42 -11.49 0.94
C VAL A 174 -0.89 -10.71 0.79
N ARG A 175 -1.16 -9.83 1.77
CA ARG A 175 -2.33 -8.95 1.79
C ARG A 175 -2.02 -7.59 1.19
N TYR A 176 -2.67 -7.26 0.08
CA TYR A 176 -2.62 -5.94 -0.54
C TYR A 176 -3.92 -5.20 -0.27
N VAL A 177 -3.87 -3.89 -0.06
CA VAL A 177 -5.10 -3.10 0.05
C VAL A 177 -5.69 -2.93 -1.34
N ALA A 178 -6.90 -3.44 -1.56
CA ALA A 178 -7.64 -3.29 -2.81
C ALA A 178 -8.40 -1.96 -2.85
N GLY A 179 -8.93 -1.54 -1.70
CA GLY A 179 -9.66 -0.29 -1.58
C GLY A 179 -10.13 -0.02 -0.16
N ILE A 180 -10.58 1.22 0.06
CA ILE A 180 -11.07 1.71 1.35
C ILE A 180 -12.45 2.31 1.13
N CYS A 181 -13.42 1.89 1.93
CA CYS A 181 -14.72 2.54 2.03
C CYS A 181 -14.82 3.32 3.35
N ILE A 182 -15.29 4.56 3.28
CA ILE A 182 -15.48 5.43 4.44
C ILE A 182 -16.95 5.85 4.52
N TYR A 183 -17.62 5.45 5.59
CA TYR A 183 -19.06 5.62 5.79
C TYR A 183 -19.40 6.76 6.74
N PHE A 184 -20.21 7.69 6.27
CA PHE A 184 -20.73 8.85 7.00
C PHE A 184 -22.23 8.67 7.22
N LEU A 185 -22.67 8.64 8.48
CA LEU A 185 -24.13 8.61 8.77
C LEU A 185 -24.77 9.94 8.37
N ASP A 186 -24.04 11.02 8.61
CA ASP A 186 -24.47 12.39 8.42
C ASP A 186 -23.21 13.26 8.21
N PRO A 187 -23.32 14.41 7.55
CA PRO A 187 -22.19 15.30 7.33
C PRO A 187 -21.65 15.97 8.59
N TYR A 188 -22.31 15.74 9.74
CA TYR A 188 -22.15 16.50 10.98
C TYR A 188 -21.44 15.71 12.09
N GLN A 189 -20.94 14.53 11.76
CA GLN A 189 -20.23 13.67 12.68
C GLN A 189 -18.89 14.25 13.11
N HIS A 190 -18.41 13.81 14.28
CA HIS A 190 -17.13 14.25 14.82
C HIS A 190 -15.94 13.53 14.18
N TRP A 191 -14.89 14.27 13.80
CA TRP A 191 -13.68 13.74 13.13
C TRP A 191 -12.96 12.65 13.93
N SER A 192 -13.07 12.66 15.26
CA SER A 192 -12.42 11.66 16.13
C SER A 192 -12.83 10.21 15.85
N ARG A 193 -13.95 9.99 15.13
CA ARG A 193 -14.37 8.67 14.66
C ARG A 193 -13.53 8.14 13.50
N TYR A 194 -12.87 9.03 12.75
CA TYR A 194 -12.06 8.72 11.58
C TYR A 194 -10.58 8.94 11.90
N ARG A 195 -9.86 7.84 12.14
CA ARG A 195 -8.45 7.92 12.51
C ARG A 195 -7.59 8.26 11.29
N GLU A 196 -7.29 9.54 11.12
CA GLU A 196 -6.51 10.08 10.00
C GLU A 196 -5.19 9.33 9.77
N SER A 197 -4.40 9.09 10.82
CA SER A 197 -3.10 8.41 10.71
C SER A 197 -3.22 7.00 10.13
N MET A 198 -4.32 6.31 10.43
CA MET A 198 -4.60 4.98 9.90
C MET A 198 -5.06 5.05 8.44
N LEU A 199 -5.95 5.98 8.08
CA LEU A 199 -6.34 6.21 6.70
C LEU A 199 -5.12 6.54 5.82
N ARG A 200 -4.23 7.42 6.29
CA ARG A 200 -2.97 7.74 5.60
C ARG A 200 -2.08 6.52 5.43
N ARG A 201 -1.99 5.65 6.44
CA ARG A 201 -1.22 4.40 6.34
C ARG A 201 -1.82 3.43 5.33
N LEU A 202 -3.15 3.31 5.30
CA LEU A 202 -3.86 2.45 4.35
C LEU A 202 -3.71 2.99 2.91
N LEU A 203 -3.86 4.30 2.70
CA LEU A 203 -3.66 4.95 1.40
C LEU A 203 -2.22 4.84 0.86
N LYS A 204 -1.24 4.69 1.75
CA LYS A 204 0.17 4.47 1.41
C LYS A 204 0.59 3.00 1.42
N SER A 205 -0.37 2.08 1.47
CA SER A 205 -0.08 0.65 1.44
C SER A 205 0.56 0.24 0.11
N PRO A 206 1.38 -0.84 0.09
CA PRO A 206 2.03 -1.29 -1.13
C PRO A 206 0.98 -1.61 -2.21
N VAL A 207 1.25 -1.15 -3.42
CA VAL A 207 0.38 -1.37 -4.58
C VAL A 207 0.54 -2.81 -5.07
N TYR A 208 -0.59 -3.50 -5.25
CA TYR A 208 -0.59 -4.78 -5.94
C TYR A 208 -0.33 -4.57 -7.44
N TRP A 209 0.63 -5.32 -7.97
CA TRP A 209 0.93 -5.34 -9.39
C TRP A 209 0.62 -6.72 -9.93
N ASN A 210 -0.31 -6.79 -10.88
CA ASN A 210 -0.66 -8.05 -11.49
C ASN A 210 0.50 -8.51 -12.39
N LYS A 211 1.11 -9.65 -12.04
CA LYS A 211 2.11 -10.34 -12.87
C LYS A 211 1.48 -11.38 -13.81
N TYR A 212 0.18 -11.61 -13.66
CA TYR A 212 -0.62 -12.58 -14.40
C TYR A 212 -1.37 -11.85 -15.53
N ASN A 213 -1.39 -12.41 -16.74
CA ASN A 213 -2.13 -11.83 -17.89
C ASN A 213 -1.76 -10.37 -18.24
N LEU A 214 -0.47 -10.07 -18.31
CA LEU A 214 0.03 -8.78 -18.80
C LEU A 214 -0.42 -8.59 -20.26
N LYS A 215 -1.25 -7.58 -20.53
CA LYS A 215 -1.59 -7.21 -21.91
C LYS A 215 -0.37 -6.55 -22.56
N GLU A 216 -0.02 -7.05 -23.73
CA GLU A 216 1.01 -6.49 -24.59
C GLU A 216 0.48 -5.19 -25.22
N ASP A 217 1.15 -4.06 -24.99
CA ASP A 217 0.70 -2.72 -25.44
C ASP A 217 1.31 -2.34 -26.79
N LYS A 218 2.52 -2.83 -27.08
CA LYS A 218 3.21 -2.60 -28.36
C LYS A 218 3.75 -3.91 -28.90
N MET A 219 3.72 -4.04 -30.22
CA MET A 219 4.34 -5.15 -30.95
C MET A 219 5.21 -4.58 -32.07
N GLU A 220 6.46 -5.02 -32.11
CA GLU A 220 7.45 -4.64 -33.10
C GLU A 220 8.02 -5.90 -33.75
N VAL A 221 8.04 -5.95 -35.08
CA VAL A 221 8.71 -7.03 -35.81
C VAL A 221 10.13 -6.57 -36.09
N MET A 222 11.11 -7.35 -35.64
CA MET A 222 12.53 -7.08 -35.87
C MET A 222 12.99 -7.65 -37.21
N ASP A 223 14.05 -7.09 -37.79
CA ASP A 223 14.59 -7.48 -39.11
C ASP A 223 15.01 -8.96 -39.20
N ASN A 224 15.29 -9.59 -38.06
CA ASN A 224 15.63 -11.02 -37.96
C ASN A 224 14.40 -11.94 -37.90
N GLY A 225 13.18 -11.40 -38.05
CA GLY A 225 11.93 -12.16 -37.98
C GLY A 225 11.46 -12.49 -36.55
N THR A 226 12.07 -11.90 -35.52
CA THR A 226 11.62 -12.01 -34.13
C THR A 226 10.53 -10.96 -33.87
N LEU A 227 9.42 -11.39 -33.26
CA LEU A 227 8.36 -10.51 -32.78
C LEU A 227 8.71 -10.07 -31.35
N ARG A 228 8.87 -8.77 -31.14
CA ARG A 228 9.07 -8.18 -29.83
C ARG A 228 7.77 -7.57 -29.35
N THR A 229 7.29 -7.97 -28.19
CA THR A 229 6.15 -7.33 -27.55
C THR A 229 6.62 -6.58 -26.32
N ILE A 230 6.03 -5.42 -26.09
CA ILE A 230 6.26 -4.60 -24.90
C ILE A 230 4.93 -4.48 -24.21
N ASN A 231 4.86 -4.95 -22.97
CA ASN A 231 3.64 -4.80 -22.20
C ASN A 231 3.45 -3.37 -21.70
N ARG A 232 2.26 -3.07 -21.17
CA ARG A 232 1.92 -1.76 -20.59
C ARG A 232 2.83 -1.27 -19.45
N TYR A 233 3.71 -2.15 -18.98
CA TYR A 233 4.66 -1.91 -17.89
C TYR A 233 6.10 -1.79 -18.40
N GLY A 234 6.33 -1.89 -19.72
CA GLY A 234 7.66 -1.79 -20.33
C GLY A 234 8.47 -3.07 -20.33
N GLU A 235 7.93 -4.20 -19.85
CA GLU A 235 8.62 -5.48 -19.96
C GLU A 235 8.59 -5.97 -21.40
N VAL A 236 9.74 -6.45 -21.86
CA VAL A 236 9.97 -6.88 -23.24
C VAL A 236 9.94 -8.40 -23.30
N LYS A 237 9.11 -8.96 -24.17
CA LYS A 237 9.17 -10.37 -24.56
C LYS A 237 9.53 -10.48 -26.03
N SER A 238 10.45 -11.38 -26.34
CA SER A 238 10.81 -11.70 -27.72
C SER A 238 10.22 -13.06 -28.07
N PHE A 239 9.67 -13.19 -29.27
CA PHE A 239 9.07 -14.41 -29.77
C PHE A 239 9.66 -14.74 -31.13
N ARG A 240 10.06 -15.99 -31.32
CA ARG A 240 10.55 -16.46 -32.62
C ARG A 240 9.61 -17.50 -33.18
N PHE A 241 9.27 -17.35 -34.46
CA PHE A 241 8.46 -18.35 -35.14
C PHE A 241 9.26 -19.63 -35.36
N ASN A 242 8.79 -20.72 -34.75
CA ASN A 242 9.37 -22.03 -34.95
C ASN A 242 8.64 -22.75 -36.09
N GLY A 243 9.30 -22.78 -37.25
CA GLY A 243 8.75 -23.40 -38.46
C GLY A 243 8.42 -24.90 -38.32
N LYS A 244 9.04 -25.62 -37.37
CA LYS A 244 8.77 -27.05 -37.14
C LYS A 244 7.48 -27.28 -36.35
N THR A 245 7.22 -26.45 -35.34
CA THR A 245 6.03 -26.57 -34.47
C THR A 245 4.89 -25.68 -34.92
N ARG A 246 5.12 -24.76 -35.88
CA ARG A 246 4.18 -23.72 -36.32
C ARG A 246 3.66 -22.85 -35.16
N ARG A 247 4.49 -22.65 -34.13
CA ARG A 247 4.18 -21.85 -32.94
C ARG A 247 5.21 -20.75 -32.74
N LEU A 248 4.80 -19.70 -32.05
CA LEU A 248 5.69 -18.65 -31.56
C LEU A 248 6.25 -19.11 -30.21
N ASP A 249 7.55 -19.39 -30.19
CA ASP A 249 8.25 -19.77 -28.96
C ASP A 249 8.79 -18.50 -28.29
N ILE A 250 8.67 -18.42 -26.97
CA ILE A 250 9.22 -17.31 -26.17
C ILE A 250 10.74 -17.44 -26.18
N GLU A 251 11.41 -16.42 -26.69
CA GLU A 251 12.87 -16.27 -26.63
C GLU A 251 13.19 -15.52 -25.33
N GLU A 252 13.71 -16.24 -24.33
CA GLU A 252 14.14 -15.62 -23.07
C GLU A 252 15.19 -14.52 -23.37
N PRO A 253 15.09 -13.35 -22.69
CA PRO A 253 16.03 -12.26 -22.92
C PRO A 253 17.44 -12.73 -22.56
N ARG A 254 18.25 -13.01 -23.58
CA ARG A 254 19.70 -13.09 -23.41
C ARG A 254 20.16 -11.67 -23.14
N GLU A 255 20.52 -11.35 -21.90
CA GLU A 255 21.28 -10.13 -21.60
C GLU A 255 22.66 -10.26 -22.24
N VAL A 256 22.75 -9.85 -23.50
CA VAL A 256 24.01 -9.80 -24.24
C VAL A 256 24.63 -8.43 -23.99
N CYS A 257 25.58 -8.34 -23.07
CA CYS A 257 26.53 -7.22 -23.07
C CYS A 257 27.43 -7.37 -24.31
N ARG A 258 27.13 -6.63 -25.38
CA ARG A 258 27.98 -6.54 -26.57
C ARG A 258 29.06 -5.50 -26.32
N GLU A 259 30.25 -5.93 -25.89
CA GLU A 259 31.47 -5.17 -26.15
C GLU A 259 32.42 -6.03 -26.99
N VAL A 260 32.82 -5.50 -28.14
CA VAL A 260 33.76 -6.11 -29.07
C VAL A 260 35.15 -5.64 -28.66
N ILE A 261 36.02 -6.54 -28.21
CA ILE A 261 37.43 -6.20 -27.94
C ILE A 261 38.36 -7.07 -28.80
N SER A 262 39.45 -6.42 -29.21
CA SER A 262 40.54 -6.87 -30.09
C SER A 262 41.33 -8.08 -29.57
N TYR A 263 42.05 -8.74 -30.47
CA TYR A 263 42.86 -9.96 -30.31
C TYR A 263 44.03 -9.90 -29.29
N GLN A 264 44.19 -8.81 -28.53
CA GLN A 264 45.30 -8.62 -27.59
C GLN A 264 44.99 -9.08 -26.15
N ASP A 265 43.77 -9.50 -25.83
CA ASP A 265 43.33 -9.85 -24.46
C ASP A 265 43.30 -11.37 -24.17
N LEU A 266 44.11 -12.19 -24.87
CA LEU A 266 44.09 -13.65 -24.72
C LEU A 266 44.82 -14.17 -23.46
N ASP A 267 45.62 -13.34 -22.79
CA ASP A 267 46.50 -13.77 -21.70
C ASP A 267 45.80 -13.96 -20.33
N GLU A 268 44.49 -13.68 -20.23
CA GLU A 268 43.72 -13.74 -18.97
C GLU A 268 42.52 -14.72 -19.03
N LEU A 269 42.69 -15.87 -19.68
CA LEU A 269 41.65 -16.92 -19.78
C LEU A 269 41.98 -18.13 -18.89
N GLN A 270 41.16 -18.38 -17.87
CA GLN A 270 41.24 -19.53 -16.98
C GLN A 270 40.09 -20.50 -17.23
N ILE A 271 40.35 -21.81 -17.23
CA ILE A 271 39.28 -22.82 -17.37
C ILE A 271 38.82 -23.24 -15.97
N SER A 272 37.52 -23.16 -15.71
CA SER A 272 36.91 -23.62 -14.46
C SER A 272 35.55 -24.29 -14.70
N ILE A 273 34.99 -24.91 -13.67
CA ILE A 273 33.67 -25.54 -13.75
C ILE A 273 32.61 -24.56 -13.25
N CYS A 274 31.64 -24.22 -14.09
CA CYS A 274 30.50 -23.40 -13.65
C CYS A 274 29.51 -24.29 -12.89
N MET A 275 29.29 -24.00 -11.61
CA MET A 275 28.38 -24.77 -10.75
C MET A 275 26.91 -24.64 -11.19
N THR A 276 26.50 -23.51 -11.76
CA THR A 276 25.12 -23.33 -12.28
C THR A 276 24.83 -24.13 -13.52
N LYS A 277 25.83 -24.28 -14.42
CA LYS A 277 25.68 -25.01 -15.68
C LYS A 277 26.20 -26.44 -15.63
N ASN A 278 26.91 -26.80 -14.55
CA ASN A 278 27.61 -28.07 -14.35
C ASN A 278 28.49 -28.48 -15.56
N GLN A 279 29.21 -27.52 -16.13
CA GLN A 279 30.04 -27.70 -17.33
C GLN A 279 31.35 -26.91 -17.21
N LEU A 280 32.38 -27.37 -17.91
CA LEU A 280 33.64 -26.64 -18.07
C LEU A 280 33.39 -25.38 -18.90
N VAL A 281 33.84 -24.25 -18.37
CA VAL A 281 33.72 -22.93 -18.99
C VAL A 281 35.07 -22.22 -18.92
N THR A 282 35.36 -21.43 -19.93
CA THR A 282 36.49 -20.50 -19.87
C THR A 282 36.02 -19.24 -19.15
N ILE A 283 36.78 -18.72 -18.20
CA ILE A 283 36.50 -17.50 -17.43
C ILE A 283 37.63 -16.51 -17.67
N SER A 284 37.28 -15.26 -17.88
CA SER A 284 38.21 -14.14 -17.90
C SER A 284 37.82 -13.14 -16.82
N GLU A 285 38.81 -12.52 -16.19
CA GLU A 285 38.60 -11.48 -15.19
C GLU A 285 38.86 -10.12 -15.82
N LYS A 286 37.80 -9.31 -15.99
CA LYS A 286 37.94 -7.94 -16.52
C LYS A 286 37.42 -6.96 -15.50
N HIS A 287 38.26 -5.98 -15.13
CA HIS A 287 37.92 -4.94 -14.14
C HIS A 287 37.43 -5.52 -12.79
N GLY A 288 38.00 -6.65 -12.34
CA GLY A 288 37.63 -7.34 -11.11
C GLY A 288 36.31 -8.13 -11.18
N ILE A 289 35.75 -8.33 -12.38
CA ILE A 289 34.52 -9.09 -12.60
C ILE A 289 34.85 -10.32 -13.47
N ARG A 290 34.50 -11.49 -12.97
CA ARG A 290 34.66 -12.77 -13.68
C ARG A 290 33.52 -13.01 -14.67
N LEU A 291 33.89 -13.30 -15.90
CA LEU A 291 32.97 -13.47 -17.02
C LEU A 291 33.29 -14.76 -17.77
N HIS A 292 32.28 -15.53 -18.18
CA HIS A 292 32.51 -16.69 -19.03
C HIS A 292 32.86 -16.25 -20.46
N ALA A 293 33.98 -16.70 -20.98
CA ALA A 293 34.41 -16.52 -22.34
C ALA A 293 34.00 -17.73 -23.21
N TYR A 294 33.35 -17.48 -24.34
CA TYR A 294 33.07 -18.50 -25.35
C TYR A 294 33.54 -18.04 -26.72
N TRP A 295 34.05 -18.97 -27.51
CA TRP A 295 34.50 -18.69 -28.87
C TRP A 295 33.32 -18.76 -29.83
N ASP A 296 33.07 -17.66 -30.55
CA ASP A 296 32.03 -17.57 -31.57
C ASP A 296 32.59 -16.92 -32.83
N HIS A 297 32.66 -17.67 -33.93
CA HIS A 297 33.06 -17.21 -35.27
C HIS A 297 34.29 -16.26 -35.27
N ASN A 298 35.42 -16.73 -34.72
CA ASN A 298 36.68 -15.98 -34.59
C ASN A 298 36.64 -14.75 -33.66
N ARG A 299 35.71 -14.71 -32.70
CA ARG A 299 35.69 -13.71 -31.63
C ARG A 299 35.40 -14.37 -30.28
N ILE A 300 35.92 -13.81 -29.21
CA ILE A 300 35.59 -14.25 -27.85
C ILE A 300 34.44 -13.39 -27.35
N GLN A 301 33.36 -14.03 -26.92
CA GLN A 301 32.20 -13.40 -26.31
C GLN A 301 32.19 -13.69 -24.81
N TYR A 302 31.94 -12.66 -24.01
CA TYR A 302 31.91 -12.75 -22.56
C TYR A 302 30.47 -12.71 -22.02
N PHE A 303 30.17 -13.56 -21.04
CA PHE A 303 28.83 -13.65 -20.42
C PHE A 303 28.96 -13.61 -18.91
N LYS A 304 28.18 -12.74 -18.26
CA LYS A 304 28.11 -12.69 -16.80
C LYS A 304 27.28 -13.87 -16.30
N CYS A 305 27.90 -14.74 -15.51
CA CYS A 305 27.18 -15.81 -14.83
C CYS A 305 26.91 -15.39 -13.38
N PRO A 306 25.67 -15.43 -12.88
CA PRO A 306 25.36 -15.01 -11.50
C PRO A 306 26.20 -15.73 -10.44
N SER A 307 26.54 -17.00 -10.65
CA SER A 307 27.33 -17.80 -9.72
C SER A 307 28.84 -17.65 -9.87
N CYS A 308 29.34 -17.35 -11.07
CA CYS A 308 30.79 -17.25 -11.31
C CYS A 308 31.29 -15.80 -11.31
N ALA A 309 30.39 -14.82 -11.30
CA ALA A 309 30.69 -13.39 -11.18
C ALA A 309 30.77 -12.92 -9.72
N GLU A 310 30.53 -13.81 -8.75
CA GLU A 310 30.87 -13.56 -7.36
C GLU A 310 32.40 -13.53 -7.23
N PRO A 311 32.96 -12.55 -6.49
CA PRO A 311 34.38 -12.59 -6.14
C PRO A 311 34.66 -13.88 -5.35
N ASP A 312 35.87 -14.45 -5.48
CA ASP A 312 36.24 -15.57 -4.61
C ASP A 312 36.05 -15.13 -3.16
N ASP A 313 35.26 -15.90 -2.40
CA ASP A 313 35.32 -15.83 -0.95
C ASP A 313 36.80 -16.00 -0.55
N ASP A 314 37.28 -15.12 0.34
CA ASP A 314 38.65 -15.22 0.87
C ASP A 314 38.94 -16.68 1.21
N LEU A 315 40.06 -17.19 0.67
CA LEU A 315 40.50 -18.56 0.95
C LEU A 315 40.36 -18.81 2.45
N PRO A 316 39.71 -19.91 2.88
CA PRO A 316 39.67 -20.24 4.29
C PRO A 316 41.11 -20.22 4.79
N PRO A 317 41.40 -19.58 5.95
CA PRO A 317 42.75 -19.32 6.40
C PRO A 317 43.55 -20.62 6.30
N SER A 318 44.68 -20.57 5.59
CA SER A 318 45.46 -21.78 5.35
C SER A 318 45.80 -22.42 6.70
N TYR A 319 45.77 -23.75 6.77
CA TYR A 319 46.10 -24.51 7.98
C TYR A 319 47.50 -24.19 8.54
N GLN A 320 48.34 -23.44 7.82
CA GLN A 320 49.61 -22.89 8.29
C GLN A 320 49.43 -21.84 9.41
N TRP A 321 48.35 -21.05 9.42
CA TRP A 321 48.06 -20.11 10.50
C TRP A 321 47.88 -20.80 11.87
N ILE A 322 47.36 -22.04 11.89
CA ILE A 322 47.21 -22.83 13.11
C ILE A 322 48.56 -23.36 13.59
N GLN A 323 49.45 -23.75 12.67
CA GLN A 323 50.80 -24.23 12.99
C GLN A 323 51.72 -23.10 13.50
N ASP A 324 51.61 -21.90 12.94
CA ASP A 324 52.40 -20.73 13.35
C ASP A 324 51.94 -20.17 14.71
N ASN A 325 50.64 -20.19 14.99
CA ASN A 325 50.11 -19.81 16.31
C ASN A 325 50.43 -20.84 17.41
N GLN A 326 50.56 -22.13 17.08
CA GLN A 326 51.06 -23.14 18.03
C GLN A 326 52.56 -22.97 18.30
N LYS A 327 53.37 -22.61 17.30
CA LYS A 327 54.79 -22.28 17.50
C LYS A 327 55.00 -21.01 18.33
N MET A 328 54.16 -19.98 18.17
CA MET A 328 54.25 -18.76 18.98
C MET A 328 53.78 -18.94 20.43
N LYS A 329 52.87 -19.87 20.73
CA LYS A 329 52.49 -20.22 22.12
C LYS A 329 53.58 -21.00 22.86
N ASN A 330 54.36 -21.82 22.15
CA ASN A 330 55.47 -22.58 22.74
C ASN A 330 56.79 -21.78 22.89
N PHE A 331 56.83 -20.54 22.40
CA PHE A 331 57.97 -19.62 22.60
C PHE A 331 57.76 -18.60 23.74
N LYS A 332 56.61 -18.66 24.42
CA LYS A 332 56.26 -17.80 25.58
C LYS A 332 55.91 -18.60 26.85
N SER A 333 56.41 -19.83 26.97
CA SER A 333 56.44 -20.59 28.23
C SER A 333 57.87 -20.82 28.69
#